data_AF-A0A2U3RGF4-F1
#
_entry.id   AF-A0A2U3RGF4-F1
#
_cell.length_a   1.000
_cell.length_b   1.000
_cell.length_c   1.000
_cell.angle_alpha   90.00
_cell.angle_beta   90.00
_cell.angle_gamma   90.00
#
_symmetry.space_group_name_H-M   'P 1'
#
loop_
_entity.id
_entity.type
_entity.pdbx_description
1 polymer ?
#
loop_
_entity_poly.entity_id
_entity_poly.type
_entity_poly.pdbx_seq_one_letter_code
_entity_poly.pdbx_strand_id
1 'polypeptide(L)'
;MDYVIYTFGGGDLLWHVFNGIGRVFASNSEYFTPVGHLALTIGGIWAATRAIFRGNIGIFAMEWFFPSIFIFTLLFAPKSTVWLKDEVSMSAPVKVDNIPIGIAMFASLSSQTSYFVSKMLENHLLPAYEGLSSRKTGIMFGAKAVAKIRDVQIHDPVTLTNTKEFLRQCFMKPYIIGNILGKKAAAQQTNDIIGFIEQNIPNNFGIYYREPSNLAISFKSCRQATPLIKAAIHKELNEGLLTKFAAAIGVQSDQSHMLSQRLKVMTGDTLKYLQREQQDIHEWMKQAMLLNANRESYDDWREKFSLSRIYPNLVSMHAIRGLFQKSFSYLVAGEMAAHMMPILQSVFLH
;
A
#
# COMPACT_ATOMS: atom_id res chain seq x y z
N MET A 1 -19.21 12.14 25.07
CA MET A 1 -18.00 12.87 24.66
C MET A 1 -17.58 12.29 23.34
N ASP A 2 -17.21 13.16 22.40
CA ASP A 2 -16.95 12.77 21.03
C ASP A 2 -15.48 13.06 20.70
N TYR A 3 -14.78 12.05 20.16
CA TYR A 3 -13.39 12.15 19.75
C TYR A 3 -13.29 11.96 18.24
N VAL A 4 -12.32 12.62 17.60
CA VAL A 4 -12.07 12.49 16.15
C VAL A 4 -10.71 11.88 15.94
N ILE A 5 -10.65 10.79 15.18
CA ILE A 5 -9.41 10.12 14.80
C ILE A 5 -9.18 10.29 13.31
N TYR A 6 -8.02 10.83 12.96
CA TYR A 6 -7.60 11.06 11.59
C TYR A 6 -6.76 9.89 11.07
N THR A 7 -6.96 9.52 9.81
CA THR A 7 -6.13 8.51 9.12
C THR A 7 -6.02 8.81 7.64
N PHE A 8 -5.06 8.17 6.98
CA PHE A 8 -4.80 8.27 5.55
C PHE A 8 -4.81 6.87 4.95
N GLY A 9 -5.92 6.48 4.31
CA GLY A 9 -6.06 5.22 3.60
C GLY A 9 -6.29 3.97 4.47
N GLY A 10 -6.19 4.08 5.79
CA GLY A 10 -6.37 2.99 6.76
C GLY A 10 -7.74 2.95 7.44
N GLY A 11 -8.75 3.69 6.94
CA GLY A 11 -10.05 3.84 7.57
C GLY A 11 -10.78 2.53 7.87
N ASP A 12 -10.78 1.58 6.94
CA ASP A 12 -11.50 0.31 7.13
C ASP A 12 -10.84 -0.57 8.21
N LEU A 13 -9.50 -0.63 8.24
CA LEU A 13 -8.76 -1.35 9.28
C LEU A 13 -9.03 -0.74 10.66
N LEU A 14 -8.96 0.60 10.76
CA LEU A 14 -9.27 1.32 11.99
C LEU A 14 -10.73 1.09 12.42
N TRP A 15 -11.66 1.05 11.46
CA TRP A 15 -13.05 0.73 11.74
C TRP A 15 -13.20 -0.66 12.34
N HIS A 16 -12.58 -1.69 11.76
CA HIS A 16 -12.63 -3.04 12.31
C HIS A 16 -12.02 -3.12 13.72
N VAL A 17 -10.90 -2.44 13.95
CA VAL A 17 -10.23 -2.40 15.27
C VAL A 17 -11.12 -1.71 16.30
N PHE A 18 -11.61 -0.50 16.01
CA PHE A 18 -12.43 0.26 16.96
C PHE A 18 -13.80 -0.35 17.18
N ASN A 19 -14.40 -0.94 16.16
CA ASN A 19 -15.65 -1.69 16.29
C ASN A 19 -15.44 -2.95 17.14
N GLY A 20 -14.30 -3.64 16.98
CA GLY A 20 -13.88 -4.73 17.86
C GLY A 20 -13.75 -4.30 19.31
N ILE A 21 -13.06 -3.18 19.56
CA ILE A 21 -12.94 -2.57 20.91
C ILE A 21 -14.32 -2.22 21.47
N GLY A 22 -15.16 -1.54 20.68
CA GLY A 22 -16.52 -1.15 21.11
C GLY A 22 -17.38 -2.37 21.49
N ARG A 23 -17.24 -3.49 20.79
CA ARG A 23 -17.91 -4.76 21.14
C ARG A 23 -17.39 -5.37 22.44
N VAL A 24 -16.07 -5.37 22.64
CA VAL A 24 -15.46 -5.86 23.88
C VAL A 24 -15.96 -5.05 25.07
N PHE A 25 -15.98 -3.72 24.97
CA PHE A 25 -16.31 -2.82 26.08
C PHE A 25 -17.81 -2.48 26.20
N ALA A 26 -18.68 -3.07 25.37
CA ALA A 26 -20.12 -2.94 25.50
C ALA A 26 -20.62 -3.55 26.83
N SER A 27 -21.59 -2.90 27.46
CA SER A 27 -22.06 -3.21 28.83
C SER A 27 -22.64 -4.62 29.02
N ASN A 28 -22.98 -5.34 27.94
CA ASN A 28 -23.51 -6.71 27.94
C ASN A 28 -22.57 -7.72 27.25
N SER A 29 -21.26 -7.49 27.31
CA SER A 29 -20.26 -8.34 26.65
C SER A 29 -19.96 -9.60 27.46
N GLU A 30 -20.23 -10.77 26.87
CA GLU A 30 -19.90 -12.11 27.41
C GLU A 30 -18.37 -12.34 27.52
N TYR A 31 -17.57 -11.48 26.87
CA TYR A 31 -16.10 -11.59 26.80
C TYR A 31 -15.36 -10.68 27.79
N PHE A 32 -15.93 -9.53 28.17
CA PHE A 32 -15.25 -8.58 29.06
C PHE A 32 -15.39 -8.93 30.53
N THR A 33 -16.51 -9.55 30.91
CA THR A 33 -16.74 -10.07 32.26
C THR A 33 -15.66 -11.08 32.67
N PRO A 34 -15.35 -12.15 31.93
CA PRO A 34 -14.30 -13.09 32.34
C PRO A 34 -12.89 -12.49 32.31
N VAL A 35 -12.53 -11.68 31.31
CA VAL A 35 -11.20 -11.05 31.24
C VAL A 35 -11.01 -10.02 32.35
N GLY A 36 -12.03 -9.20 32.62
CA GLY A 36 -12.03 -8.25 33.73
C GLY A 36 -11.92 -8.94 35.10
N HIS A 37 -12.67 -10.02 35.31
CA HIS A 37 -12.57 -10.82 36.55
C HIS A 37 -11.19 -11.48 36.70
N LEU A 38 -10.58 -11.94 35.62
CA LEU A 38 -9.26 -12.57 35.65
C LEU A 38 -8.15 -11.54 35.92
N ALA A 39 -8.22 -10.36 35.31
CA ALA A 39 -7.29 -9.27 35.59
C ALA A 39 -7.39 -8.76 37.04
N LEU A 40 -8.62 -8.64 37.56
CA LEU A 40 -8.85 -8.22 38.95
C LEU A 40 -8.37 -9.27 39.96
N THR A 41 -8.57 -10.56 39.68
CA THR A 41 -8.10 -11.63 40.58
C THR A 41 -6.57 -11.74 40.58
N ILE A 42 -5.91 -11.70 39.43
CA ILE A 42 -4.43 -11.69 39.35
C ILE A 42 -3.85 -10.43 39.98
N GLY A 43 -4.41 -9.25 39.69
CA GLY A 43 -4.00 -7.99 40.28
C GLY A 43 -4.19 -7.99 41.81
N GLY A 44 -5.30 -8.54 42.29
CA GLY A 44 -5.59 -8.72 43.71
C GLY A 44 -4.61 -9.65 44.41
N ILE A 45 -4.29 -10.80 43.80
CA ILE A 45 -3.32 -11.76 44.33
C ILE A 45 -1.93 -11.12 44.40
N TRP A 46 -1.49 -10.45 43.33
CA TRP A 46 -0.19 -9.78 43.30
C TRP A 46 -0.09 -8.65 44.33
N ALA A 47 -1.13 -7.84 44.47
CA ALA A 47 -1.21 -6.79 45.48
C ALA A 47 -1.16 -7.37 46.90
N ALA A 48 -1.87 -8.48 47.15
CA ALA A 48 -1.86 -9.18 48.43
C ALA A 48 -0.48 -9.78 48.76
N THR A 49 0.18 -10.42 47.79
CA THR A 49 1.55 -10.95 47.96
C THR A 49 2.53 -9.83 48.30
N ARG A 50 2.49 -8.71 47.56
CA ARG A 50 3.40 -7.58 47.78
C ARG A 50 3.15 -6.87 49.12
N ALA A 51 1.89 -6.81 49.56
CA ALA A 51 1.49 -6.27 50.86
C ALA A 51 2.06 -7.09 52.04
N ILE A 52 2.08 -8.42 51.92
CA ILE A 52 2.64 -9.33 52.94
C ILE A 52 4.16 -9.15 53.07
N PHE A 53 4.90 -9.02 51.96
CA PHE A 53 6.37 -8.93 51.99
C PHE A 53 6.95 -7.57 52.40
N ARG A 54 6.21 -6.46 52.27
CA ARG A 54 6.73 -5.12 52.61
C ARG A 54 6.27 -4.57 53.97
N GLY A 55 5.41 -5.26 54.70
CA GLY A 55 5.05 -4.94 56.09
C GLY A 55 4.34 -3.59 56.32
N ASN A 56 4.01 -2.83 55.26
CA ASN A 56 3.36 -1.53 55.39
C ASN A 56 2.31 -1.33 54.28
N ILE A 57 1.11 -1.84 54.56
CA ILE A 57 -0.04 -1.90 53.64
C ILE A 57 -0.56 -0.49 53.30
N GLY A 58 -0.49 0.44 54.25
CA GLY A 58 -1.04 1.79 54.10
C GLY A 58 -0.30 2.64 53.07
N ILE A 59 1.04 2.61 53.07
CA ILE A 59 1.87 3.41 52.15
C ILE A 59 1.73 2.88 50.72
N PHE A 60 1.83 1.56 50.52
CA PHE A 60 1.70 0.95 49.20
C PHE A 60 0.30 1.13 48.59
N ALA A 61 -0.75 0.98 49.41
CA ALA A 61 -2.12 1.13 48.93
C ALA A 61 -2.44 2.58 48.54
N MET A 62 -2.04 3.55 49.37
CA MET A 62 -2.35 4.97 49.12
C MET A 62 -1.45 5.62 48.06
N GLU A 63 -0.19 5.24 47.94
CA GLU A 63 0.72 5.84 46.94
C GLU A 63 0.55 5.23 45.54
N TRP A 64 0.10 3.98 45.43
CA TRP A 64 0.11 3.28 44.14
C TRP A 64 -1.22 2.60 43.79
N PHE A 65 -1.81 1.83 44.70
CA PHE A 65 -3.01 1.04 44.39
C PHE A 65 -4.27 1.90 44.15
N PHE A 66 -4.60 2.81 45.07
CA PHE A 66 -5.76 3.68 44.92
C PHE A 66 -5.62 4.67 43.75
N PRO A 67 -4.47 5.35 43.57
CA PRO A 67 -4.26 6.20 42.41
C PRO A 67 -4.35 5.43 41.08
N SER A 68 -3.76 4.23 40.99
CA SER A 68 -3.81 3.42 39.76
C SER A 68 -5.22 2.91 39.45
N ILE A 69 -5.96 2.42 40.44
CA ILE A 69 -7.37 2.03 40.27
C ILE A 69 -8.23 3.23 39.90
N PHE A 70 -8.03 4.37 40.54
CA PHE A 70 -8.77 5.59 40.24
C PHE A 70 -8.53 6.03 38.79
N ILE A 71 -7.27 6.09 38.35
CA ILE A 71 -6.89 6.42 36.97
C ILE A 71 -7.47 5.38 36.01
N PHE A 72 -7.34 4.08 36.30
CA PHE A 72 -7.86 3.02 35.45
C PHE A 72 -9.39 3.10 35.29
N THR A 73 -10.11 3.33 36.39
CA THR A 73 -11.57 3.48 36.37
C THR A 73 -11.97 4.72 35.59
N LEU A 74 -11.27 5.84 35.80
CA LEU A 74 -11.54 7.09 35.08
C LEU A 74 -11.28 6.98 33.58
N LEU A 75 -10.26 6.22 33.16
CA LEU A 75 -9.95 6.01 31.74
C LEU A 75 -10.86 4.97 31.07
N PHE A 76 -11.21 3.88 31.75
CA PHE A 76 -11.84 2.72 31.11
C PHE A 76 -13.34 2.55 31.39
N ALA A 77 -13.84 3.12 32.49
CA ALA A 77 -15.26 3.04 32.84
C ALA A 77 -16.14 3.96 31.96
N PRO A 78 -15.86 5.26 31.81
CA PRO A 78 -16.69 6.11 30.98
C PRO A 78 -16.50 5.78 29.50
N LYS A 79 -17.62 5.72 28.77
CA LYS A 79 -17.65 5.43 27.34
C LYS A 79 -17.80 6.71 26.54
N SER A 80 -17.18 6.74 25.36
CA SER A 80 -17.23 7.80 24.39
C SER A 80 -17.55 7.26 23.00
N THR A 81 -17.90 8.20 22.13
CA THR A 81 -18.09 7.97 20.70
C THR A 81 -16.85 8.47 19.96
N VAL A 82 -16.38 7.69 18.99
CA VAL A 82 -15.27 8.07 18.11
C VAL A 82 -15.77 8.24 16.68
N TRP A 83 -15.34 9.32 16.06
CA TRP A 83 -15.53 9.61 14.65
C TRP A 83 -14.22 9.32 13.90
N LEU A 84 -14.24 8.31 13.05
CA LEU A 84 -13.12 7.96 12.18
C LEU A 84 -13.22 8.80 10.90
N LYS A 85 -12.21 9.62 10.64
CA LYS A 85 -12.09 10.43 9.44
C LYS A 85 -10.88 9.98 8.64
N ASP A 86 -11.12 9.41 7.46
CA ASP A 86 -10.07 9.08 6.49
C ASP A 86 -10.10 10.11 5.37
N GLU A 87 -9.01 10.86 5.20
CA GLU A 87 -8.91 11.91 4.18
C GLU A 87 -8.75 11.35 2.75
N VAL A 88 -8.50 10.05 2.61
CA VAL A 88 -8.16 9.39 1.34
C VAL A 88 -9.22 8.37 0.92
N SER A 89 -9.64 7.48 1.81
CA SER A 89 -10.50 6.33 1.47
C SER A 89 -12.00 6.57 1.73
N MET A 90 -12.35 7.40 2.72
CA MET A 90 -13.74 7.53 3.19
C MET A 90 -14.35 8.84 2.75
N SER A 91 -15.50 8.77 2.09
CA SER A 91 -16.24 9.96 1.64
C SER A 91 -16.95 10.69 2.78
N ALA A 92 -17.19 10.00 3.91
CA ALA A 92 -17.85 10.54 5.10
C ALA A 92 -17.23 9.95 6.39
N PRO A 93 -17.21 10.70 7.50
CA PRO A 93 -16.78 10.19 8.79
C PRO A 93 -17.67 9.03 9.26
N VAL A 94 -17.07 7.96 9.77
CA VAL A 94 -17.82 6.82 10.34
C VAL A 94 -17.77 6.88 11.86
N LYS A 95 -18.94 6.68 12.46
CA LYS A 95 -19.14 6.68 13.91
C LYS A 95 -18.94 5.28 14.49
N VAL A 96 -18.22 5.19 15.60
CA VAL A 96 -18.09 3.98 16.43
C VAL A 96 -18.37 4.33 17.88
N ASP A 97 -19.29 3.59 18.51
CA ASP A 97 -19.74 3.82 19.88
C ASP A 97 -19.10 2.84 20.88
N ASN A 98 -19.28 3.11 22.17
CA ASN A 98 -18.87 2.25 23.31
C ASN A 98 -17.35 2.11 23.50
N ILE A 99 -16.58 3.13 23.11
CA ILE A 99 -15.12 3.11 23.26
C ILE A 99 -14.75 3.72 24.62
N PRO A 100 -13.85 3.12 25.41
CA PRO A 100 -13.39 3.74 26.65
C PRO A 100 -12.68 5.08 26.40
N ILE A 101 -12.94 6.09 27.25
CA ILE A 101 -12.37 7.44 27.10
C ILE A 101 -10.85 7.42 26.98
N GLY A 102 -10.15 6.61 27.78
CA GLY A 102 -8.69 6.53 27.72
C GLY A 102 -8.20 6.17 26.31
N ILE A 103 -8.77 5.12 25.70
CA ILE A 103 -8.41 4.70 24.35
C ILE A 103 -8.75 5.80 23.34
N ALA A 104 -9.97 6.36 23.42
CA ALA A 104 -10.42 7.39 22.49
C ALA A 104 -9.56 8.66 22.57
N MET A 105 -9.20 9.10 23.78
CA MET A 105 -8.39 10.29 24.02
C MET A 105 -6.97 10.12 23.48
N PHE A 106 -6.27 9.04 23.84
CA PHE A 106 -4.90 8.80 23.38
C PHE A 106 -4.85 8.60 21.86
N ALA A 107 -5.81 7.87 21.29
CA ALA A 107 -5.87 7.67 19.84
C ALA A 107 -6.20 8.98 19.09
N SER A 108 -7.09 9.81 19.64
CA SER A 108 -7.38 11.15 19.08
C SER A 108 -6.15 12.05 19.12
N LEU A 109 -5.45 12.14 20.25
CA LEU A 109 -4.25 12.98 20.39
C LEU A 109 -3.11 12.53 19.46
N SER A 110 -2.88 11.22 19.42
CA SER A 110 -1.88 10.60 18.54
C SER A 110 -2.20 10.87 17.06
N SER A 111 -3.44 10.65 16.64
CA SER A 111 -3.86 10.86 15.26
C SER A 111 -3.85 12.33 14.84
N GLN A 112 -4.20 13.26 15.73
CA GLN A 112 -4.10 14.70 15.46
C GLN A 112 -2.65 15.14 15.27
N THR A 113 -1.75 14.64 16.12
CA THR A 113 -0.31 14.90 15.99
C THR A 113 0.22 14.36 14.66
N SER A 114 -0.12 13.13 14.30
CA SER A 114 0.24 12.53 13.01
C SER A 114 -0.31 13.34 11.83
N TYR A 115 -1.59 13.75 11.89
CA TYR A 115 -2.22 14.58 10.88
C TYR A 115 -1.51 15.93 10.71
N PHE A 116 -1.16 16.59 11.82
CA PHE A 116 -0.44 17.86 11.81
C PHE A 116 0.95 17.73 11.18
N VAL A 117 1.72 16.71 11.59
CA VAL A 117 3.05 16.44 11.05
C VAL A 117 2.98 16.12 9.56
N SER A 118 2.05 15.26 9.13
CA SER A 118 1.84 14.95 7.71
C SER A 118 1.52 16.21 6.90
N LYS A 119 0.62 17.07 7.39
CA LYS A 119 0.28 18.33 6.73
C LYS A 119 1.46 19.31 6.70
N MET A 120 2.28 19.36 7.74
CA MET A 120 3.50 20.18 7.75
C MET A 120 4.49 19.69 6.69
N LEU A 121 4.74 18.37 6.63
CA LEU A 121 5.63 17.75 5.65
C LEU A 121 5.12 17.98 4.23
N GLU A 122 3.84 17.76 3.96
CA GLU A 122 3.24 17.98 2.64
C GLU A 122 3.32 19.46 2.22
N ASN A 123 3.17 20.41 3.14
CA ASN A 123 3.29 21.84 2.80
C ASN A 123 4.73 22.32 2.60
N HIS A 124 5.71 21.72 3.28
CA HIS A 124 7.09 22.20 3.26
C HIS A 124 8.00 21.43 2.29
N LEU A 125 7.78 20.12 2.13
CA LEU A 125 8.60 19.27 1.27
C LEU A 125 8.07 19.18 -0.16
N LEU A 126 6.76 19.33 -0.37
CA LEU A 126 6.20 19.31 -1.73
C LEU A 126 6.18 20.76 -2.28
N PRO A 127 6.82 21.05 -3.43
CA PRO A 127 6.67 22.33 -4.10
C PRO A 127 5.19 22.64 -4.35
N ALA A 128 4.79 23.88 -4.10
CA ALA A 128 3.44 24.35 -4.35
C ALA A 128 3.13 24.24 -5.85
N TYR A 129 2.30 23.26 -6.22
CA TYR A 129 1.76 23.15 -7.58
C TYR A 129 0.42 23.89 -7.63
N GLU A 130 0.34 24.90 -8.49
CA GLU A 130 -0.88 25.66 -8.76
C GLU A 130 -1.92 24.74 -9.41
N GLY A 131 -2.85 24.21 -8.59
CA GLY A 131 -3.91 23.29 -9.04
C GLY A 131 -4.31 22.24 -8.01
N LEU A 132 -3.45 21.95 -7.02
CA LEU A 132 -3.73 20.95 -5.95
C LEU A 132 -4.25 21.58 -4.64
N SER A 133 -4.65 22.86 -4.64
CA SER A 133 -4.90 23.62 -3.41
C SER A 133 -6.09 23.14 -2.58
N SER A 134 -7.03 22.37 -3.16
CA SER A 134 -8.28 22.01 -2.48
C SER A 134 -8.27 20.64 -1.77
N ARG A 135 -7.27 19.78 -2.02
CA ARG A 135 -7.11 18.46 -1.37
C ARG A 135 -5.63 18.15 -1.12
N LYS A 136 -4.98 18.98 -0.31
CA LYS A 136 -3.53 18.85 -0.03
C LYS A 136 -3.16 17.60 0.78
N THR A 137 -4.13 16.95 1.41
CA THR A 137 -3.91 15.86 2.37
C THR A 137 -3.98 14.49 1.71
N GLY A 138 -2.88 13.73 1.76
CA GLY A 138 -2.83 12.35 1.26
C GLY A 138 -1.96 12.14 0.02
N ILE A 139 -1.30 13.19 -0.48
CA ILE A 139 -0.36 13.09 -1.61
C ILE A 139 0.81 12.17 -1.23
N MET A 140 1.29 12.25 0.01
CA MET A 140 2.39 11.41 0.51
C MET A 140 2.00 9.92 0.54
N PHE A 141 0.74 9.61 0.87
CA PHE A 141 0.21 8.25 0.86
C PHE A 141 -0.03 7.74 -0.58
N GLY A 142 -0.64 8.57 -1.44
CA GLY A 142 -0.76 8.26 -2.86
C GLY A 142 0.62 8.08 -3.51
N ALA A 143 1.63 8.83 -3.06
CA ALA A 143 3.01 8.66 -3.47
C ALA A 143 3.53 7.27 -3.04
N LYS A 144 3.31 6.83 -1.79
CA LYS A 144 3.65 5.46 -1.38
C LYS A 144 3.00 4.40 -2.27
N ALA A 145 1.71 4.54 -2.58
CA ALA A 145 1.01 3.64 -3.50
C ALA A 145 1.67 3.65 -4.90
N VAL A 146 1.93 4.82 -5.44
CA VAL A 146 2.68 5.02 -6.70
C VAL A 146 4.07 4.38 -6.67
N ALA A 147 4.81 4.50 -5.57
CA ALA A 147 6.11 3.87 -5.40
C ALA A 147 5.99 2.35 -5.48
N LYS A 148 4.96 1.81 -4.84
CA LYS A 148 4.71 0.38 -4.78
C LYS A 148 4.28 -0.20 -6.13
N ILE A 149 3.66 0.59 -7.01
CA ILE A 149 3.33 0.18 -8.39
C ILE A 149 4.58 -0.33 -9.12
N ARG A 150 5.77 0.22 -8.84
CA ARG A 150 7.03 -0.24 -9.44
C ARG A 150 7.36 -1.69 -9.12
N ASP A 151 6.93 -2.18 -7.97
CA ASP A 151 7.25 -3.54 -7.51
C ASP A 151 6.22 -4.58 -8.01
N VAL A 152 5.22 -4.16 -8.80
CA VAL A 152 4.16 -5.04 -9.30
C VAL A 152 4.72 -5.98 -10.36
N GLN A 153 4.47 -7.28 -10.17
CA GLN A 153 4.94 -8.35 -11.04
C GLN A 153 3.77 -9.19 -11.53
N ILE A 154 3.98 -9.93 -12.62
CA ILE A 154 3.03 -10.96 -13.08
C ILE A 154 3.19 -12.17 -12.15
N HIS A 155 2.11 -12.62 -11.52
CA HIS A 155 2.13 -13.76 -10.61
C HIS A 155 1.84 -15.08 -11.31
N ASP A 156 0.94 -15.10 -12.30
CA ASP A 156 0.69 -16.33 -13.06
C ASP A 156 1.95 -16.77 -13.83
N PRO A 157 2.54 -17.94 -13.53
CA PRO A 157 3.80 -18.36 -14.13
C PRO A 157 3.70 -18.60 -15.64
N VAL A 158 2.52 -19.00 -16.15
CA VAL A 158 2.30 -19.21 -17.58
C VAL A 158 2.28 -17.87 -18.31
N THR A 159 1.49 -16.91 -17.81
CA THR A 159 1.43 -15.54 -18.33
C THR A 159 2.78 -14.85 -18.23
N LEU A 160 3.50 -15.00 -17.12
CA LEU A 160 4.85 -14.45 -16.96
C LEU A 160 5.80 -15.02 -18.01
N THR A 161 5.83 -16.35 -18.19
CA THR A 161 6.72 -16.98 -19.17
C THR A 161 6.41 -16.52 -20.60
N ASN A 162 5.13 -16.52 -20.97
CA ASN A 162 4.68 -16.06 -22.28
C ASN A 162 5.01 -14.59 -22.52
N THR A 163 4.84 -13.75 -21.50
CA THR A 163 5.13 -12.32 -21.56
C THR A 163 6.64 -12.06 -21.68
N LYS A 164 7.49 -12.79 -20.94
CA LYS A 164 8.95 -12.72 -21.08
C LYS A 164 9.38 -13.06 -22.51
N GLU A 165 8.88 -14.19 -23.04
CA GLU A 165 9.22 -14.59 -24.41
C GLU A 165 8.71 -13.58 -25.46
N PHE A 166 7.50 -13.04 -25.28
CA PHE A 166 6.93 -11.99 -26.10
C PHE A 166 7.78 -10.71 -26.09
N LEU A 167 8.14 -10.20 -24.93
CA LEU A 167 8.96 -9.00 -24.81
C LEU A 167 10.36 -9.22 -25.40
N ARG A 168 10.94 -10.39 -25.20
CA ARG A 168 12.25 -10.73 -25.78
C ARG A 168 12.23 -10.75 -27.30
N GLN A 169 11.27 -11.48 -27.89
CA GLN A 169 11.22 -11.73 -29.33
C GLN A 169 10.59 -10.58 -30.10
N CYS A 170 9.49 -10.02 -29.62
CA CYS A 170 8.69 -9.03 -30.34
C CYS A 170 9.10 -7.59 -30.02
N PHE A 171 9.83 -7.34 -28.93
CA PHE A 171 10.26 -6.00 -28.54
C PHE A 171 11.78 -5.84 -28.48
N MET A 172 12.48 -6.57 -27.61
CA MET A 172 13.92 -6.37 -27.39
C MET A 172 14.77 -6.70 -28.61
N LYS A 173 14.60 -7.88 -29.21
CA LYS A 173 15.39 -8.27 -30.39
C LYS A 173 15.25 -7.30 -31.57
N PRO A 174 14.03 -7.00 -32.06
CA PRO A 174 13.87 -6.14 -33.24
C PRO A 174 14.19 -4.67 -32.97
N TYR A 175 13.90 -4.14 -31.77
CA TYR A 175 14.01 -2.70 -31.52
C TYR A 175 15.19 -2.27 -30.66
N ILE A 176 15.54 -3.02 -29.61
CA ILE A 176 16.53 -2.58 -28.62
C ILE A 176 17.93 -3.11 -28.97
N ILE A 177 18.04 -4.42 -29.20
CA ILE A 177 19.31 -5.10 -29.47
C ILE A 177 19.69 -4.95 -30.94
N GLY A 178 18.85 -5.43 -31.86
CA GLY A 178 19.17 -5.48 -33.27
C GLY A 178 18.88 -4.19 -34.04
N ASN A 179 18.03 -3.29 -33.51
CA ASN A 179 17.53 -2.11 -34.22
C ASN A 179 17.12 -2.37 -35.68
N ILE A 180 16.58 -3.56 -35.95
CA ILE A 180 16.34 -4.10 -37.28
C ILE A 180 15.31 -3.25 -38.03
N LEU A 181 14.42 -2.60 -37.29
CA LEU A 181 13.36 -1.75 -37.81
C LEU A 181 13.66 -0.25 -37.69
N GLY A 182 14.88 0.13 -37.27
CA GLY A 182 15.30 1.54 -37.17
C GLY A 182 14.61 2.38 -36.09
N LYS A 183 13.72 1.79 -35.27
CA LYS A 183 12.90 2.49 -34.27
C LYS A 183 13.42 2.38 -32.83
N LYS A 184 14.71 2.11 -32.63
CA LYS A 184 15.32 1.97 -31.30
C LYS A 184 15.07 3.16 -30.38
N ALA A 185 15.28 4.39 -30.87
CA ALA A 185 15.07 5.59 -30.06
C ALA A 185 13.61 5.72 -29.58
N ALA A 186 12.65 5.49 -30.48
CA ALA A 186 11.22 5.50 -30.15
C ALA A 186 10.84 4.37 -29.17
N ALA A 187 11.39 3.17 -29.35
CA ALA A 187 11.17 2.04 -28.43
C ALA A 187 11.77 2.30 -27.03
N GLN A 188 12.88 3.03 -26.92
CA GLN A 188 13.48 3.39 -25.63
C GLN A 188 12.71 4.49 -24.89
N GLN A 189 11.98 5.33 -25.63
CA GLN A 189 11.20 6.46 -25.12
C GLN A 189 9.72 6.13 -24.91
N THR A 190 9.22 4.98 -25.36
CA THR A 190 7.80 4.63 -25.25
C THR A 190 7.36 4.45 -23.79
N ASN A 191 6.18 4.99 -23.47
CA ASN A 191 5.49 4.79 -22.19
C ASN A 191 4.46 3.64 -22.24
N ASP A 192 4.20 3.08 -23.42
CA ASP A 192 3.34 1.91 -23.62
C ASP A 192 4.07 0.93 -24.56
N ILE A 193 4.53 -0.19 -24.00
CA ILE A 193 5.29 -1.19 -24.76
C ILE A 193 4.35 -1.96 -25.71
N ILE A 194 3.14 -2.31 -25.28
CA ILE A 194 2.21 -3.08 -26.10
C ILE A 194 1.69 -2.21 -27.24
N GLY A 195 1.26 -0.98 -26.97
CA GLY A 195 0.81 -0.05 -28.00
C GLY A 195 1.89 0.24 -29.05
N PHE A 196 3.15 0.36 -28.62
CA PHE A 196 4.27 0.50 -29.55
C PHE A 196 4.44 -0.74 -30.46
N ILE A 197 4.32 -1.96 -29.92
CA ILE A 197 4.39 -3.19 -30.70
C ILE A 197 3.19 -3.32 -31.64
N GLU A 198 1.98 -2.95 -31.21
CA GLU A 198 0.77 -2.98 -32.07
C GLU A 198 0.92 -2.08 -33.31
N GLN A 199 1.52 -0.90 -33.15
CA GLN A 199 1.80 0.03 -34.25
C GLN A 199 3.01 -0.40 -35.10
N ASN A 200 3.89 -1.22 -34.53
CA ASN A 200 5.14 -1.65 -35.15
C ASN A 200 5.28 -3.17 -34.96
N ILE A 201 4.46 -3.95 -35.65
CA ILE A 201 4.52 -5.41 -35.51
C ILE A 201 5.69 -5.93 -36.35
N PRO A 202 6.66 -6.65 -35.76
CA PRO A 202 7.73 -7.27 -36.53
C PRO A 202 7.20 -8.50 -37.28
N ASN A 203 7.32 -8.52 -38.62
CA ASN A 203 6.71 -9.56 -39.47
C ASN A 203 7.37 -10.95 -39.37
N ASN A 204 8.68 -11.03 -39.10
CA ASN A 204 9.44 -12.29 -39.08
C ASN A 204 9.74 -12.81 -37.67
N PHE A 205 9.02 -12.31 -36.67
CA PHE A 205 9.22 -12.68 -35.28
C PHE A 205 7.98 -13.37 -34.72
N GLY A 206 8.22 -14.25 -33.76
CA GLY A 206 7.18 -15.00 -33.08
C GLY A 206 7.68 -15.58 -31.77
N ILE A 207 6.76 -16.22 -31.06
CA ILE A 207 7.00 -16.83 -29.77
C ILE A 207 6.49 -18.25 -29.73
N TYR A 208 7.10 -19.04 -28.87
CA TYR A 208 6.55 -20.32 -28.42
C TYR A 208 5.57 -20.03 -27.28
N TYR A 209 4.30 -19.86 -27.62
CA TYR A 209 3.24 -19.54 -26.68
C TYR A 209 2.76 -20.81 -25.98
N ARG A 210 2.74 -20.78 -24.65
CA ARG A 210 2.15 -21.83 -23.81
C ARG A 210 0.68 -21.53 -23.59
N GLU A 211 -0.20 -22.43 -24.03
CA GLU A 211 -1.63 -22.30 -23.80
C GLU A 211 -1.97 -22.50 -22.32
N PRO A 212 -2.74 -21.58 -21.70
CA PRO A 212 -3.09 -21.69 -20.28
C PRO A 212 -3.94 -22.92 -19.92
N SER A 213 -4.70 -23.46 -20.89
CA SER A 213 -5.66 -24.55 -20.67
C SER A 213 -5.03 -25.94 -20.61
N ASN A 214 -4.05 -26.21 -21.47
CA ASN A 214 -3.47 -27.55 -21.68
C ASN A 214 -1.93 -27.54 -21.58
N LEU A 215 -1.31 -26.38 -21.32
CA LEU A 215 0.14 -26.17 -21.31
C LEU A 215 0.85 -26.56 -22.62
N ALA A 216 0.10 -26.72 -23.72
CA ALA A 216 0.64 -27.03 -25.03
C ALA A 216 1.43 -25.82 -25.56
N ILE A 217 2.55 -26.10 -26.21
CA ILE A 217 3.42 -25.08 -26.80
C ILE A 217 3.07 -24.96 -28.28
N SER A 218 2.59 -23.80 -28.71
CA SER A 218 2.35 -23.49 -30.13
C SER A 218 3.15 -22.27 -30.57
N PHE A 219 3.73 -22.34 -31.76
CA PHE A 219 4.35 -21.16 -32.36
C PHE A 219 3.27 -20.16 -32.78
N LYS A 220 3.39 -18.92 -32.33
CA LYS A 220 2.51 -17.81 -32.72
C LYS A 220 3.35 -16.64 -33.17
N SER A 221 2.99 -16.01 -34.30
CA SER A 221 3.67 -14.80 -34.75
C SER A 221 3.44 -13.66 -33.76
N CYS A 222 4.31 -12.64 -33.74
CA CYS A 222 4.10 -11.47 -32.88
C CYS A 222 2.72 -10.81 -33.11
N ARG A 223 2.21 -10.87 -34.34
CA ARG A 223 0.86 -10.40 -34.69
C ARG A 223 -0.24 -11.19 -33.96
N GLN A 224 -0.12 -12.51 -33.89
CA GLN A 224 -1.08 -13.39 -33.21
C GLN A 224 -0.91 -13.36 -31.68
N ALA A 225 0.33 -13.22 -31.20
CA ALA A 225 0.64 -13.21 -29.77
C ALA A 225 0.23 -11.92 -29.07
N THR A 226 0.35 -10.77 -29.73
CA THR A 226 0.04 -9.45 -29.13
C THR A 226 -1.35 -9.38 -28.48
N PRO A 227 -2.46 -9.73 -29.16
CA PRO A 227 -3.79 -9.68 -28.53
C PRO A 227 -3.95 -10.70 -27.38
N LEU A 228 -3.30 -11.87 -27.47
CA LEU A 228 -3.34 -12.89 -26.42
C LEU A 228 -2.64 -12.43 -25.14
N ILE A 229 -1.46 -11.83 -25.28
CA ILE A 229 -0.70 -11.28 -24.15
C ILE A 229 -1.44 -10.10 -23.53
N LYS A 230 -2.02 -9.21 -24.35
CA LYS A 230 -2.85 -8.10 -23.87
C LYS A 230 -4.03 -8.58 -23.03
N ALA A 231 -4.75 -9.61 -23.49
CA ALA A 231 -5.85 -10.20 -22.76
C ALA A 231 -5.38 -10.88 -21.46
N ALA A 232 -4.29 -11.63 -21.50
CA ALA A 232 -3.74 -12.30 -20.31
C ALA A 232 -3.30 -11.32 -19.23
N ILE A 233 -2.64 -10.22 -19.60
CA ILE A 233 -2.24 -9.18 -18.64
C ILE A 233 -3.46 -8.46 -18.07
N HIS A 234 -4.47 -8.17 -18.89
CA HIS A 234 -5.71 -7.57 -18.41
C HIS A 234 -6.44 -8.48 -17.41
N LYS A 235 -6.45 -9.79 -17.67
CA LYS A 235 -6.99 -10.80 -16.74
C LYS A 235 -6.20 -10.81 -15.43
N GLU A 236 -4.87 -10.86 -15.48
CA GLU A 236 -3.99 -10.84 -14.30
C GLU A 236 -4.22 -9.61 -13.41
N LEU A 237 -4.37 -8.42 -14.02
CA LEU A 237 -4.65 -7.18 -13.29
C LEU A 237 -5.95 -7.27 -12.48
N ASN A 238 -7.00 -7.81 -13.09
CA ASN A 238 -8.33 -7.87 -12.49
C ASN A 238 -8.51 -9.07 -11.53
N GLU A 239 -7.84 -10.19 -11.80
CA GLU A 239 -7.92 -11.41 -11.00
C GLU A 239 -6.86 -11.42 -9.88
N GLY A 240 -7.10 -10.58 -8.86
CA GLY A 240 -6.42 -10.69 -7.56
C GLY A 240 -5.09 -9.95 -7.43
N LEU A 241 -4.50 -9.44 -8.51
CA LEU A 241 -3.33 -8.56 -8.40
C LEU A 241 -3.69 -7.24 -7.72
N LEU A 242 -4.82 -6.62 -8.11
CA LEU A 242 -5.32 -5.40 -7.45
C LEU A 242 -5.57 -5.61 -5.96
N THR A 243 -6.15 -6.74 -5.55
CA THR A 243 -6.46 -7.02 -4.14
C THR A 243 -5.18 -7.24 -3.33
N LYS A 244 -4.20 -7.98 -3.85
CA LYS A 244 -2.87 -8.14 -3.22
C LYS A 244 -2.12 -6.81 -3.12
N PHE A 245 -2.16 -6.01 -4.18
CA PHE A 245 -1.53 -4.70 -4.21
C PHE A 245 -2.16 -3.76 -3.18
N ALA A 246 -3.48 -3.71 -3.12
CA ALA A 246 -4.20 -2.92 -2.13
C ALA A 246 -3.87 -3.35 -0.70
N ALA A 247 -3.86 -4.66 -0.42
CA ALA A 247 -3.46 -5.17 0.89
C ALA A 247 -2.02 -4.77 1.25
N ALA A 248 -1.09 -4.79 0.29
CA ALA A 248 0.30 -4.38 0.50
C ALA A 248 0.47 -2.89 0.83
N ILE A 249 -0.50 -2.04 0.46
CA ILE A 249 -0.52 -0.61 0.82
C ILE A 249 -1.50 -0.31 1.97
N GLY A 250 -2.06 -1.34 2.62
CA GLY A 250 -2.97 -1.18 3.77
C GLY A 250 -4.42 -0.83 3.42
N VAL A 251 -4.81 -0.99 2.15
CA VAL A 251 -6.19 -0.77 1.67
C VAL A 251 -6.89 -2.11 1.53
N GLN A 252 -8.02 -2.27 2.21
CA GLN A 252 -8.84 -3.48 2.14
C GLN A 252 -10.23 -3.14 1.61
N SER A 253 -10.77 -4.00 0.75
CA SER A 253 -12.14 -3.88 0.22
C SER A 253 -12.60 -5.25 -0.25
N ASP A 254 -13.81 -5.65 0.17
CA ASP A 254 -14.41 -6.92 -0.26
C ASP A 254 -14.85 -6.91 -1.73
N GLN A 255 -14.92 -5.73 -2.35
CA GLN A 255 -15.28 -5.55 -3.76
C GLN A 255 -14.14 -4.95 -4.59
N SER A 256 -13.77 -5.62 -5.68
CA SER A 256 -12.70 -5.22 -6.61
C SER A 256 -12.97 -3.88 -7.32
N HIS A 257 -14.23 -3.58 -7.64
CA HIS A 257 -14.62 -2.31 -8.27
C HIS A 257 -14.54 -1.12 -7.31
N MET A 258 -14.83 -1.32 -6.02
CA MET A 258 -14.64 -0.27 -5.01
C MET A 258 -13.16 -0.04 -4.74
N LEU A 259 -12.36 -1.10 -4.83
CA LEU A 259 -10.92 -1.04 -4.67
C LEU A 259 -10.23 -0.23 -5.78
N SER A 260 -10.58 -0.49 -7.04
CA SER A 260 -10.05 0.26 -8.18
C SER A 260 -10.40 1.76 -8.08
N GLN A 261 -11.62 2.09 -7.67
CA GLN A 261 -12.05 3.47 -7.46
C GLN A 261 -11.32 4.14 -6.28
N ARG A 262 -11.14 3.44 -5.16
CA ARG A 262 -10.38 3.95 -4.00
C ARG A 262 -8.92 4.20 -4.36
N LEU A 263 -8.29 3.26 -5.05
CA LEU A 263 -6.94 3.44 -5.58
C LEU A 263 -6.88 4.68 -6.47
N LYS A 264 -7.82 4.85 -7.39
CA LYS A 264 -7.90 6.01 -8.30
C LYS A 264 -8.00 7.34 -7.57
N VAL A 265 -8.83 7.42 -6.52
CA VAL A 265 -8.93 8.61 -5.67
C VAL A 265 -7.61 8.86 -4.93
N MET A 266 -7.03 7.79 -4.37
CA MET A 266 -5.80 7.84 -3.58
C MET A 266 -4.57 8.30 -4.36
N THR A 267 -4.36 7.78 -5.57
CA THR A 267 -3.19 8.17 -6.37
C THR A 267 -3.50 9.30 -7.35
N GLY A 268 -4.76 9.70 -7.51
CA GLY A 268 -5.18 10.70 -8.50
C GLY A 268 -4.48 12.04 -8.31
N ASP A 269 -4.44 12.53 -7.08
CA ASP A 269 -3.78 13.79 -6.76
C ASP A 269 -2.25 13.66 -6.89
N THR A 270 -1.66 12.53 -6.49
CA THR A 270 -0.24 12.24 -6.74
C THR A 270 0.10 12.17 -8.23
N LEU A 271 -0.75 11.56 -9.05
CA LEU A 271 -0.57 11.44 -10.50
C LEU A 271 -0.66 12.81 -11.19
N LYS A 272 -1.59 13.66 -10.75
CA LYS A 272 -1.67 15.07 -11.18
C LYS A 272 -0.40 15.83 -10.83
N TYR A 273 0.09 15.67 -9.60
CA TYR A 273 1.36 16.26 -9.16
C TYR A 273 2.55 15.78 -10.00
N LEU A 274 2.55 14.51 -10.42
CA LEU A 274 3.57 13.95 -11.31
C LEU A 274 3.39 14.32 -12.79
N GLN A 275 2.41 15.17 -13.14
CA GLN A 275 2.05 15.54 -14.53
C GLN A 275 1.69 14.31 -15.39
N ARG A 276 1.09 13.29 -14.76
CA ARG A 276 0.64 12.03 -15.39
C ARG A 276 -0.88 11.91 -15.40
N GLU A 277 -1.57 13.05 -15.48
CA GLU A 277 -3.02 13.22 -15.33
C GLU A 277 -3.88 12.28 -16.20
N GLN A 278 -3.36 11.81 -17.33
CA GLN A 278 -4.12 10.97 -18.27
C GLN A 278 -4.01 9.46 -18.04
N GLN A 279 -3.20 8.97 -17.09
CA GLN A 279 -3.02 7.53 -16.88
C GLN A 279 -3.89 7.00 -15.74
N ASP A 280 -4.76 6.04 -16.04
CA ASP A 280 -5.40 5.20 -15.03
C ASP A 280 -4.32 4.37 -14.32
N ILE A 281 -4.46 4.15 -13.02
CA ILE A 281 -3.58 3.28 -12.23
C ILE A 281 -3.42 1.91 -12.88
N HIS A 282 -4.49 1.40 -13.49
CA HIS A 282 -4.45 0.11 -14.18
C HIS A 282 -3.48 0.12 -15.35
N GLU A 283 -3.46 1.19 -16.16
CA GLU A 283 -2.49 1.33 -17.25
C GLU A 283 -1.07 1.51 -16.71
N TRP A 284 -0.93 2.18 -15.56
CA TRP A 284 0.38 2.32 -14.95
C TRP A 284 0.92 1.01 -14.37
N MET A 285 0.07 0.25 -13.66
CA MET A 285 0.39 -1.09 -13.16
C MET A 285 0.72 -2.05 -14.29
N LYS A 286 -0.07 -2.03 -15.37
CA LYS A 286 0.20 -2.79 -16.60
C LYS A 286 1.59 -2.49 -17.15
N GLN A 287 1.94 -1.20 -17.24
CA GLN A 287 3.25 -0.79 -17.75
C GLN A 287 4.39 -1.19 -16.81
N ALA A 288 4.20 -1.09 -15.49
CA ALA A 288 5.18 -1.53 -14.50
C ALA A 288 5.42 -3.05 -14.57
N MET A 289 4.35 -3.85 -14.69
CA MET A 289 4.42 -5.30 -14.88
C MET A 289 5.20 -5.67 -16.14
N LEU A 290 4.90 -5.01 -17.26
CA LEU A 290 5.60 -5.24 -18.52
C LEU A 290 7.08 -4.86 -18.44
N LEU A 291 7.41 -3.75 -17.78
CA LEU A 291 8.79 -3.34 -17.56
C LEU A 291 9.56 -4.34 -16.69
N ASN A 292 8.95 -4.81 -15.60
CA ASN A 292 9.54 -5.81 -14.71
C ASN A 292 9.72 -7.16 -15.42
N ALA A 293 8.73 -7.62 -16.18
CA ALA A 293 8.82 -8.83 -16.98
C ALA A 293 9.87 -8.71 -18.09
N ASN A 294 9.98 -7.54 -18.75
CA ASN A 294 11.01 -7.29 -19.77
C ASN A 294 12.41 -7.38 -19.14
N ARG A 295 12.57 -6.80 -17.96
CA ARG A 295 13.81 -6.81 -17.21
C ARG A 295 14.23 -8.22 -16.80
N GLU A 296 13.32 -8.96 -16.18
CA GLU A 296 13.53 -10.35 -15.81
C GLU A 296 13.86 -11.20 -17.04
N SER A 297 13.14 -10.99 -18.16
CA SER A 297 13.45 -11.66 -19.42
C SER A 297 14.85 -11.37 -19.94
N TYR A 298 15.35 -10.15 -19.76
CA TYR A 298 16.69 -9.78 -20.19
C TYR A 298 17.76 -10.41 -19.29
N ASP A 299 17.53 -10.41 -17.98
CA ASP A 299 18.41 -11.07 -17.01
C ASP A 299 18.46 -12.59 -17.23
N ASP A 300 17.31 -13.24 -17.43
CA ASP A 300 17.21 -14.66 -17.78
C ASP A 300 17.96 -14.97 -19.08
N TRP A 301 17.89 -14.07 -20.07
CA TRP A 301 18.63 -14.22 -21.32
C TRP A 301 20.14 -14.12 -21.09
N ARG A 302 20.61 -13.16 -20.29
CA ARG A 302 22.03 -12.98 -19.98
C ARG A 302 22.60 -14.16 -19.21
N GLU A 303 21.85 -14.69 -18.26
CA GLU A 303 22.26 -15.87 -17.49
C GLU A 303 22.45 -17.10 -18.38
N LYS A 304 21.62 -17.28 -19.42
CA LYS A 304 21.83 -18.34 -20.42
C LYS A 304 23.15 -18.23 -21.18
N PHE A 305 23.76 -17.05 -21.24
CA PHE A 305 25.10 -16.81 -21.81
C PHE A 305 26.18 -16.70 -20.74
N SER A 306 25.94 -17.17 -19.51
CA SER A 306 26.86 -17.08 -18.38
C SER A 306 27.27 -15.65 -18.02
N LEU A 307 26.43 -14.65 -18.36
CA LEU A 307 26.63 -13.26 -17.98
C LEU A 307 25.89 -12.98 -16.66
N SER A 308 26.51 -12.19 -15.77
CA SER A 308 25.91 -11.78 -14.49
C SER A 308 24.61 -11.00 -14.68
N ARG A 309 23.61 -11.17 -13.82
CA ARG A 309 22.34 -10.40 -13.87
C ARG A 309 22.57 -8.89 -13.61
N ILE A 310 21.82 -8.01 -14.28
CA ILE A 310 21.79 -6.57 -13.96
C ILE A 310 20.68 -6.35 -12.93
N TYR A 311 21.04 -6.37 -11.64
CA TYR A 311 20.15 -6.07 -10.51
C TYR A 311 19.33 -4.76 -10.68
N PRO A 312 18.16 -4.62 -10.00
CA PRO A 312 17.07 -3.63 -10.16
C PRO A 312 17.37 -2.19 -10.66
N ASN A 313 18.57 -1.68 -10.46
CA ASN A 313 18.84 -0.26 -10.54
C ASN A 313 19.52 0.22 -11.84
N LEU A 314 19.86 -0.66 -12.77
CA LEU A 314 20.83 -0.33 -13.84
C LEU A 314 20.36 -0.47 -15.30
N VAL A 315 19.08 -0.82 -15.57
CA VAL A 315 18.57 -0.74 -16.96
C VAL A 315 18.10 0.70 -17.23
N SER A 316 18.89 1.43 -18.00
CA SER A 316 18.69 2.83 -18.40
C SER A 316 17.55 3.06 -19.40
N MET A 317 16.40 2.37 -19.28
CA MET A 317 15.23 2.72 -20.08
C MET A 317 14.67 4.06 -19.60
N HIS A 318 14.50 5.02 -20.51
CA HIS A 318 13.88 6.32 -20.21
C HIS A 318 12.46 6.16 -19.67
N ALA A 319 11.75 5.10 -20.08
CA ALA A 319 10.49 4.69 -19.48
C ALA A 319 10.60 4.54 -17.94
N ILE A 320 11.70 3.99 -17.41
CA ILE A 320 11.89 3.82 -15.96
C ILE A 320 12.31 5.16 -15.31
N ARG A 321 13.23 5.91 -15.94
CA ARG A 321 13.70 7.20 -15.37
C ARG A 321 12.59 8.26 -15.29
N GLY A 322 11.82 8.44 -16.36
CA GLY A 322 10.72 9.40 -16.40
C GLY A 322 9.51 8.99 -15.55
N LEU A 323 9.38 7.71 -15.20
CA LEU A 323 8.35 7.21 -14.29
C LEU A 323 8.75 7.33 -12.81
N PHE A 324 10.04 7.21 -12.46
CA PHE A 324 10.44 6.97 -11.07
C PHE A 324 11.46 7.96 -10.48
N GLN A 325 12.17 8.77 -11.29
CA GLN A 325 13.30 9.56 -10.79
C GLN A 325 12.88 10.78 -9.95
N LYS A 326 11.78 11.46 -10.29
CA LYS A 326 11.26 12.61 -9.51
C LYS A 326 10.46 12.19 -8.27
N SER A 327 9.77 11.06 -8.34
CA SER A 327 8.98 10.57 -7.21
C SER A 327 9.90 10.09 -6.09
N PHE A 328 11.02 9.42 -6.40
CA PHE A 328 11.86 8.74 -5.42
C PHE A 328 12.35 9.61 -4.24
N SER A 329 12.84 10.83 -4.49
CA SER A 329 13.39 11.68 -3.42
C SER A 329 12.32 12.11 -2.40
N TYR A 330 11.11 12.42 -2.86
CA TYR A 330 9.99 12.79 -1.99
C TYR A 330 9.32 11.57 -1.37
N LEU A 331 9.35 10.43 -2.06
CA LEU A 331 8.85 9.14 -1.58
C LEU A 331 9.68 8.54 -0.45
N VAL A 332 11.01 8.68 -0.51
CA VAL A 332 11.90 8.23 0.57
C VAL A 332 11.63 9.04 1.84
N ALA A 333 11.37 10.35 1.73
CA ALA A 333 10.89 11.14 2.86
C ALA A 333 9.50 10.69 3.34
N GLY A 334 8.60 10.35 2.41
CA GLY A 334 7.32 9.64 2.59
C GLY A 334 7.39 8.44 3.52
N GLU A 335 8.16 7.45 3.06
CA GLU A 335 8.32 6.15 3.69
C GLU A 335 9.07 6.27 5.02
N MET A 336 10.09 7.15 5.09
CA MET A 336 10.78 7.45 6.35
C MET A 336 9.83 8.05 7.38
N ALA A 337 8.95 8.99 7.00
CA ALA A 337 7.97 9.54 7.92
C ALA A 337 6.95 8.48 8.38
N ALA A 338 6.45 7.65 7.47
CA ALA A 338 5.52 6.57 7.80
C ALA A 338 6.14 5.50 8.74
N HIS A 339 7.42 5.17 8.55
CA HIS A 339 8.15 4.27 9.45
C HIS A 339 8.56 4.93 10.78
N MET A 340 8.82 6.23 10.80
CA MET A 340 9.15 6.97 12.02
C MET A 340 7.91 7.26 12.88
N MET A 341 6.70 7.31 12.32
CA MET A 341 5.47 7.62 13.06
C MET A 341 5.17 6.60 14.20
N PRO A 342 5.21 5.28 13.97
CA PRO A 342 5.06 4.29 15.05
C PRO A 342 6.18 4.38 16.10
N ILE A 343 7.42 4.71 15.66
CA ILE A 343 8.57 4.87 16.56
C ILE A 343 8.37 6.10 17.45
N LEU A 344 7.91 7.23 16.89
CA LEU A 344 7.55 8.41 17.65
C LEU A 344 6.41 8.12 18.64
N GLN A 345 5.40 7.36 18.25
CA GLN A 345 4.33 6.93 19.15
C GLN A 345 4.84 6.09 20.33
N SER A 346 5.87 5.25 20.13
CA SER A 346 6.50 4.51 21.23
C SER A 346 7.36 5.40 22.14
N VAL A 347 7.97 6.46 21.59
CA VAL A 347 8.81 7.41 22.35
C VAL A 347 7.96 8.38 23.17
N PHE A 348 6.78 8.79 22.70
CA PHE A 348 5.85 9.64 23.46
C PHE A 348 5.08 8.89 24.56
N LEU A 349 5.18 7.56 24.62
CA LEU A 349 4.56 6.70 25.63
C LEU A 349 5.57 6.13 26.63
N HIS A 350 6.80 6.62 26.62
CA HIS A 350 7.85 6.19 27.54
C HIS A 350 8.11 7.16 28.69
#